data_AF-A0A6N3X4G0-F1
#
_entry.id   AF-A0A6N3X4G0-F1
#
_cell.length_a   1.000
_cell.length_b   1.000
_cell.length_c   1.000
_cell.angle_alpha   90.00
_cell.angle_beta   90.00
_cell.angle_gamma   90.00
#
_symmetry.space_group_name_H-M   'P 1'
#
loop_
_entity.id
_entity.type
_entity.pdbx_description
1 polymer ?
#
loop_
_entity_poly.entity_id
_entity_poly.type
_entity_poly.pdbx_seq_one_letter_code
_entity_poly.pdbx_strand_id
1 'polypeptide(L)'
;MKVLLNLVAVVMGLLLTIVAGLLQPTMAVPTLGGLSLVELPTSGQLAAVLLTSLICGARVGLMTAVAYLAFGLTQLPVFHAGGG
;
A
#
# COMPACT_ATOMS: atom_id res chain seq x y z
N MET A 1 -14.94 -21.29 8.47
CA MET A 1 -15.34 -20.04 7.76
C MET A 1 -14.42 -18.84 8.08
N LYS A 2 -14.13 -18.54 9.35
CA LYS A 2 -13.29 -17.38 9.76
C LYS A 2 -11.91 -17.31 9.10
N VAL A 3 -11.24 -18.45 8.90
CA VAL A 3 -9.93 -18.53 8.24
C VAL A 3 -10.01 -18.07 6.78
N LEU A 4 -11.06 -18.46 6.07
CA LEU A 4 -11.25 -18.14 4.65
C LEU A 4 -11.52 -16.64 4.47
N LEU A 5 -12.29 -16.05 5.38
CA LEU A 5 -12.52 -14.61 5.42
C LEU A 5 -11.21 -13.82 5.65
N ASN A 6 -10.38 -14.27 6.60
CA ASN A 6 -9.08 -13.64 6.85
C ASN A 6 -8.16 -13.75 5.64
N LEU A 7 -8.15 -14.90 4.95
CA LEU A 7 -7.35 -15.10 3.75
C LEU A 7 -7.78 -14.13 2.63
N VAL A 8 -9.08 -14.02 2.36
CA VAL A 8 -9.62 -13.06 1.39
C VAL A 8 -9.25 -11.64 1.79
N ALA A 9 -9.36 -11.29 3.07
CA ALA A 9 -8.98 -9.97 3.56
C ALA A 9 -7.49 -9.67 3.38
N VAL A 10 -6.60 -10.64 3.61
CA VAL A 10 -5.15 -10.50 3.33
C VAL A 10 -4.90 -10.29 1.84
N VAL A 11 -5.57 -11.05 0.96
CA VAL A 11 -5.42 -10.91 -0.49
C VAL A 11 -5.91 -9.54 -0.96
N MET A 12 -7.06 -9.09 -0.47
CA MET A 12 -7.59 -7.76 -0.80
C MET A 12 -6.70 -6.64 -0.25
N GLY A 13 -6.18 -6.80 0.96
CA GLY A 13 -5.21 -5.88 1.54
C GLY A 13 -3.93 -5.82 0.71
N LEU A 14 -3.42 -6.97 0.26
CA LEU A 14 -2.23 -7.05 -0.58
C LEU A 14 -2.46 -6.30 -1.89
N LEU A 15 -3.55 -6.58 -2.60
CA LEU A 15 -3.89 -5.87 -3.84
C LEU A 15 -4.03 -4.36 -3.62
N LEU A 16 -4.65 -3.94 -2.53
CA LEU A 16 -4.74 -2.52 -2.17
C LEU A 16 -3.36 -1.90 -1.94
N THR A 17 -2.45 -2.60 -1.24
CA THR A 17 -1.06 -2.15 -1.04
C THR A 17 -0.35 -1.97 -2.37
N ILE A 18 -0.51 -2.92 -3.30
CA ILE A 18 0.09 -2.83 -4.64
C ILE A 18 -0.46 -1.64 -5.41
N VAL A 19 -1.78 -1.44 -5.41
CA VAL A 19 -2.41 -0.31 -6.12
C VAL A 19 -2.01 1.03 -5.51
N ALA A 20 -1.93 1.13 -4.19
CA ALA A 20 -1.38 2.31 -3.51
C ALA A 20 0.14 2.51 -3.78
N GLY A 21 0.79 1.45 -4.25
CA GLY A 21 2.11 1.42 -4.87
C GLY A 21 2.24 2.15 -6.20
N LEU A 22 1.14 2.28 -6.95
CA LEU A 22 1.16 2.84 -8.31
C LEU A 22 0.81 4.33 -8.33
N LEU A 23 0.31 4.85 -7.21
CA LEU A 23 -0.09 6.25 -7.07
C LEU A 23 1.07 7.04 -6.46
N GLN A 24 1.59 8.00 -7.21
CA GLN A 24 2.55 8.99 -6.71
C GLN A 24 1.79 9.99 -5.82
N PRO A 25 2.03 10.04 -4.50
CA PRO A 25 1.36 11.02 -3.65
C PRO A 25 1.84 12.43 -4.02
N THR A 26 0.90 13.32 -4.34
CA THR A 26 1.20 14.72 -4.67
C THR A 26 0.49 15.64 -3.69
N MET A 27 1.20 16.66 -3.22
CA MET A 27 0.64 17.73 -2.40
C MET A 27 0.44 18.97 -3.26
N ALA A 28 -0.75 19.55 -3.21
CA ALA A 28 -1.02 20.84 -3.83
C ALA A 28 -0.46 21.96 -2.95
N VAL A 29 0.55 22.67 -3.45
CA VAL A 29 1.22 23.78 -2.76
C VAL A 29 0.80 25.10 -3.44
N PRO A 30 0.32 26.09 -2.68
CA PRO A 30 0.02 27.40 -3.23
C PRO A 30 1.32 28.13 -3.60
N THR A 31 1.37 28.64 -4.82
CA THR A 31 2.46 29.45 -5.38
C THR A 31 1.91 30.79 -5.85
N LEU A 32 2.78 31.77 -6.10
CA LEU A 32 2.40 33.10 -6.59
C LEU A 32 1.61 33.07 -7.92
N GLY A 33 1.68 31.95 -8.67
CA GLY A 33 0.95 31.74 -9.94
C GLY A 33 -0.23 30.75 -9.86
N GLY A 34 -0.60 30.25 -8.67
CA GLY A 34 -1.69 29.28 -8.50
C GLY A 34 -1.29 28.03 -7.69
N LEU A 35 -2.05 26.94 -7.82
CA LEU A 35 -1.74 25.67 -7.16
C LEU A 35 -0.77 24.85 -8.00
N SER A 36 0.40 24.54 -7.44
CA SER A 36 1.37 23.62 -8.04
C SER A 36 1.28 22.27 -7.33
N LEU A 37 1.22 21.16 -8.07
CA LEU A 37 1.35 19.83 -7.48
C LEU A 37 2.84 19.53 -7.29
N VAL A 38 3.22 19.18 -6.07
CA VAL A 38 4.57 18.75 -5.70
C VAL A 38 4.50 17.27 -5.34
N GLU A 39 5.31 16.45 -5.99
CA GLU A 39 5.44 15.03 -5.65
C GLU A 39 6.09 14.86 -4.29
N LEU A 40 5.49 14.03 -3.44
CA LEU A 40 6.05 13.69 -2.14
C LEU A 40 6.97 12.47 -2.26
N PRO A 41 8.11 12.44 -1.55
CA PRO A 41 9.00 11.27 -1.48
C PRO A 41 8.41 10.21 -0.54
N THR A 42 7.11 9.94 -0.66
CA THR A 42 6.37 9.00 0.18
C THR A 42 5.51 8.10 -0.68
N SER A 43 4.99 7.06 -0.04
CA SER A 43 4.41 5.90 -0.71
C SER A 43 3.05 5.60 -0.08
N GLY A 44 2.03 5.34 -0.90
CA GLY A 44 0.70 4.97 -0.42
C GLY A 44 0.64 3.57 0.21
N GLN A 45 1.69 2.76 0.08
CA GLN A 45 1.70 1.36 0.49
C GLN A 45 1.48 1.18 2.00
N LEU A 46 2.14 1.99 2.83
CA LEU A 46 1.98 1.91 4.28
C LEU A 46 0.54 2.26 4.71
N ALA A 47 -0.05 3.30 4.10
CA ALA A 47 -1.42 3.69 4.38
C ALA A 47 -2.42 2.57 4.05
N ALA A 48 -2.22 1.86 2.93
CA ALA A 48 -3.04 0.71 2.55
C ALA A 48 -2.96 -0.45 3.57
N VAL A 49 -1.77 -0.76 4.08
CA VAL A 49 -1.59 -1.80 5.12
C VAL A 49 -2.29 -1.39 6.42
N LEU A 50 -2.14 -0.13 6.83
CA LEU A 50 -2.79 0.40 8.04
C LEU A 50 -4.32 0.40 7.91
N LEU A 51 -4.85 0.77 6.74
CA LEU A 51 -6.27 0.74 6.46
C LEU A 51 -6.82 -0.71 6.48
N THR A 52 -6.06 -1.66 5.94
CA THR A 52 -6.39 -3.08 6.02
C THR A 52 -6.42 -3.56 7.48
N SER A 53 -5.43 -3.15 8.29
CA SER A 53 -5.40 -3.44 9.72
C SER A 53 -6.58 -2.85 10.48
N LEU A 54 -7.01 -1.64 10.12
CA LEU A 54 -8.13 -0.96 10.75
C LEU A 54 -9.46 -1.67 10.46
N ILE A 55 -9.68 -2.10 9.21
CA ILE A 55 -10.93 -2.70 8.77
C ILE A 55 -11.00 -4.19 9.15
N CYS A 56 -9.93 -4.94 8.93
CA CYS A 56 -9.91 -6.39 9.06
C CYS A 56 -9.19 -6.90 10.33
N GLY A 57 -8.63 -5.99 11.13
CA GLY A 57 -7.93 -6.27 12.37
C GLY A 57 -6.41 -6.44 12.22
N ALA A 58 -5.70 -6.23 13.33
CA ALA A 58 -4.22 -6.20 13.39
C ALA A 58 -3.54 -7.46 12.82
N ARG A 59 -4.14 -8.64 13.01
CA ARG A 59 -3.58 -9.89 12.50
C ARG A 59 -3.58 -9.94 10.97
N VAL A 60 -4.66 -9.49 10.34
CA VAL A 60 -4.80 -9.44 8.88
C VAL A 60 -3.87 -8.37 8.31
N GLY A 61 -3.77 -7.22 8.98
CA GLY A 61 -2.81 -6.17 8.62
C GLY A 61 -1.36 -6.68 8.61
N LEU A 62 -0.94 -7.38 9.68
CA LEU A 62 0.39 -8.00 9.74
C LEU A 62 0.60 -9.00 8.61
N MET A 63 -0.35 -9.91 8.39
CA MET A 63 -0.25 -10.90 7.31
C MET A 63 -0.18 -10.25 5.93
N THR A 64 -0.86 -9.14 5.73
CA THR A 64 -0.80 -8.34 4.50
C THR A 64 0.59 -7.76 4.27
N ALA A 65 1.20 -7.18 5.31
CA ALA A 65 2.57 -6.66 5.24
C ALA A 65 3.58 -7.77 4.92
N VAL A 66 3.45 -8.93 5.57
CA VAL A 66 4.31 -10.10 5.32
C VAL A 66 4.11 -10.62 3.90
N ALA A 67 2.87 -10.74 3.43
CA ALA A 67 2.58 -11.18 2.07
C ALA A 67 3.16 -10.22 1.02
N TYR A 68 3.06 -8.91 1.27
CA TYR A 68 3.62 -7.88 0.41
C TYR A 68 5.15 -7.94 0.32
N LEU A 69 5.82 -8.07 1.47
CA LEU A 69 7.28 -8.26 1.52
C LEU A 69 7.71 -9.56 0.82
N ALA A 70 7.00 -10.66 1.07
CA ALA A 70 7.28 -11.93 0.41
C ALA A 70 7.16 -11.79 -1.12
N PHE A 71 6.08 -11.19 -1.62
CA PHE A 71 5.87 -10.95 -3.05
C PHE A 71 6.97 -10.08 -3.68
N GLY A 72 7.33 -8.98 -3.02
CA GLY A 72 8.37 -8.08 -3.53
C GLY A 72 9.77 -8.70 -3.53
N LEU A 73 10.07 -9.63 -2.61
CA LEU A 73 11.35 -10.34 -2.58
C LEU A 73 11.42 -11.50 -3.59
N THR A 74 10.28 -12.07 -4.00
CA THR A 74 10.21 -13.23 -4.90
C THR A 74 10.17 -12.87 -6.39
N GLN A 75 10.80 -11.77 -6.82
CA GLN A 75 10.97 -11.36 -8.24
C GLN A 75 9.82 -10.56 -8.88
N LEU A 76 8.78 -10.16 -8.15
CA LEU A 76 7.84 -9.16 -8.68
C LEU A 76 8.31 -7.75 -8.27
N PRO A 77 8.47 -6.80 -9.21
CA PRO A 77 8.85 -5.42 -8.90
C PRO A 77 7.65 -4.66 -8.35
N VAL A 78 7.23 -5.01 -7.13
CA VAL A 78 6.05 -4.43 -6.47
C VAL A 78 6.42 -3.31 -5.50
N PHE A 79 7.69 -3.19 -5.14
CA PHE A 79 8.17 -2.11 -4.29
C PHE A 79 8.05 -0.76 -5.01
N HIS A 80 7.65 0.25 -4.24
CA HIS A 80 7.70 1.64 -4.68
C HIS A 80 9.15 1.95 -5.11
N ALA A 81 9.30 2.54 -6.29
CA ALA A 81 10.58 2.77 -7.01
C ALA A 81 11.27 1.55 -7.66
N GLY A 82 10.62 0.38 -7.70
CA GLY A 82 11.18 -0.83 -8.31
C GLY A 82 12.01 -1.62 -7.30
N GLY A 83 11.61 -2.87 -7.07
CA GLY A 83 12.26 -3.79 -6.14
C GLY A 83 12.71 -5.04 -6.86
N GLY A 84 14.03 -5.18 -7.03
CA GLY A 84 14.70 -6.29 -7.70
C GLY A 84 16.17 -5.96 -7.92
#